data_AF-A0A0F9WEB3-F1
#
_entry.id   AF-A0A0F9WEB3-F1
#
_cell.length_a   1.000
_cell.length_b   1.000
_cell.length_c   1.000
_cell.angle_alpha   90.00
_cell.angle_beta   90.00
_cell.angle_gamma   90.00
#
_symmetry.space_group_name_H-M   'P 1'
#
loop_
_entity.id
_entity.type
_entity.pdbx_description
1 polymer ?
#
loop_
_entity_poly.entity_id
_entity_poly.type
_entity_poly.pdbx_seq_one_letter_code
_entity_poly.pdbx_strand_id
1 'polypeptide(L)'
;MIQLLAICRNTFLQSIRQPIFSILILLTFVFLIFNVPLSGWTMSPTGEHKESDQRLMNNVSLSTILAMGVFVAAFIASSVLSREIEDRTALTVIAKPVSRATFVLGKYLGVAAAVAMAFYLCSLVFLMTVRHEVMPTASDQIDWPVIVLGGSMFALAFVISVGGNFAFGWPFTSTMVWACTLLMTVAMATIAAVGKGWTFVPFGQGISGQLLIALGLIFVAVMFFAAVAVAASTRLGQIPTLLVCITVAALGAYHPLLFSESARDNVMINALAWIMPDTRYFMMMDALVQDHGVPLEFVAISTAYGLCFIGASLAIGIALFQTRQLQGGGTTSSVPTAIGALAWVGRAVAVACLLAGLILPAWPQFQQWSGLLTAGALLAGGVLGWLLWGFFARGAAWSYWLVAAAATVSVLAALAALLLPEHAAFLRLSTSDTGLSIRALASATVVLICILPRTRRHFKHTHPSVIAGG
;
A
#
# COMPACT_ATOMS: atom_id res chain seq x y z
N MET A 1 -30.85 2.28 1.58
CA MET A 1 -30.14 1.06 2.04
C MET A 1 -30.03 -0.02 0.95
N ILE A 2 -31.11 -0.35 0.23
CA ILE A 2 -31.09 -1.39 -0.83
C ILE A 2 -30.02 -1.13 -1.91
N GLN A 3 -29.87 0.12 -2.35
CA GLN A 3 -28.86 0.50 -3.35
C GLN A 3 -27.41 0.29 -2.86
N LEU A 4 -27.12 0.62 -1.60
CA LEU A 4 -25.79 0.44 -1.01
C LEU A 4 -25.42 -1.05 -0.94
N LEU A 5 -26.37 -1.88 -0.51
CA LEU A 5 -26.16 -3.33 -0.42
C LEU A 5 -25.95 -3.96 -1.81
N ALA A 6 -26.69 -3.50 -2.82
CA ALA A 6 -26.53 -3.97 -4.19
C ALA A 6 -25.13 -3.62 -4.76
N ILE A 7 -24.66 -2.39 -4.56
CA ILE A 7 -23.31 -1.96 -4.98
C ILE A 7 -22.24 -2.77 -4.24
N CYS A 8 -22.39 -2.93 -2.92
CA CYS A 8 -21.49 -3.71 -2.09
C CYS A 8 -21.39 -5.16 -2.56
N ARG A 9 -22.53 -5.85 -2.72
CA ARG A 9 -22.57 -7.26 -3.15
C ARG A 9 -21.95 -7.46 -4.53
N ASN A 10 -22.26 -6.60 -5.49
CA ASN A 10 -21.69 -6.70 -6.84
C ASN A 10 -20.18 -6.47 -6.81
N THR A 11 -19.73 -5.48 -6.05
CA THR A 11 -18.30 -5.18 -5.89
C THR A 11 -17.57 -6.34 -5.23
N PHE A 12 -18.13 -6.91 -4.16
CA PHE A 12 -17.57 -8.07 -3.48
C PHE A 12 -17.42 -9.27 -4.44
N LEU A 13 -18.49 -9.63 -5.16
CA LEU A 13 -18.48 -10.73 -6.12
C LEU A 13 -17.50 -10.48 -7.27
N GLN A 14 -17.37 -9.24 -7.72
CA GLN A 14 -16.39 -8.86 -8.73
C GLN A 14 -14.96 -9.04 -8.21
N SER A 15 -14.67 -8.61 -6.98
CA SER A 15 -13.35 -8.73 -6.35
C SER A 15 -12.89 -10.19 -6.24
N ILE A 16 -13.73 -11.07 -5.68
CA ILE A 16 -13.36 -12.49 -5.46
C ILE A 16 -13.24 -13.29 -6.76
N ARG A 17 -13.77 -12.78 -7.88
CA ARG A 17 -13.68 -13.42 -9.20
C ARG A 17 -12.39 -13.06 -9.94
N GLN A 18 -11.64 -12.08 -9.48
CA GLN A 18 -10.41 -11.67 -10.17
C GLN A 18 -9.27 -12.65 -9.88
N PRO A 19 -8.57 -13.18 -10.89
CA PRO A 19 -7.48 -14.15 -10.68
C PRO A 19 -6.38 -13.64 -9.74
N ILE A 20 -6.07 -12.33 -9.80
CA ILE A 20 -5.04 -11.71 -8.96
C ILE A 20 -5.35 -11.85 -7.46
N PHE A 21 -6.62 -11.88 -7.08
CA PHE A 21 -7.05 -12.07 -5.69
C PHE A 21 -6.60 -13.44 -5.16
N SER A 22 -6.93 -14.53 -5.89
CA SER A 22 -6.51 -15.87 -5.52
C SER A 22 -5.00 -16.07 -5.58
N ILE A 23 -4.32 -15.45 -6.55
CA ILE A 23 -2.86 -15.53 -6.66
C ILE A 23 -2.18 -14.90 -5.44
N LEU A 24 -2.63 -13.71 -5.00
CA LEU A 24 -2.06 -13.04 -3.82
C LEU A 24 -2.33 -13.82 -2.52
N ILE A 25 -3.51 -14.41 -2.37
CA ILE A 25 -3.82 -15.28 -1.21
C ILE A 25 -2.91 -16.51 -1.22
N LEU A 26 -2.79 -17.20 -2.37
CA LEU A 26 -1.94 -18.37 -2.49
C LEU A 26 -0.47 -18.04 -2.21
N LEU A 27 0.02 -16.92 -2.74
CA LEU A 27 1.36 -16.43 -2.46
C LEU A 27 1.57 -16.18 -0.96
N THR A 28 0.57 -15.61 -0.29
CA THR A 28 0.61 -15.40 1.17
C THR A 28 0.66 -16.73 1.93
N PHE A 29 -0.12 -17.73 1.51
CA PHE A 29 -0.08 -19.07 2.12
C PHE A 29 1.31 -19.69 2.02
N VAL A 30 1.92 -19.59 0.84
CA VAL A 30 3.29 -20.04 0.60
C VAL A 30 4.24 -19.34 1.57
N PHE A 31 4.23 -18.01 1.64
CA PHE A 31 5.11 -17.28 2.57
C PHE A 31 4.91 -17.67 4.04
N LEU A 32 3.66 -17.86 4.48
CA LEU A 32 3.38 -18.26 5.86
C LEU A 32 3.88 -19.67 6.18
N ILE A 33 3.69 -20.63 5.27
CA ILE A 33 4.15 -22.01 5.44
C ILE A 33 5.68 -22.07 5.42
N PHE A 34 6.31 -21.36 4.48
CA PHE A 34 7.77 -21.29 4.39
C PHE A 34 8.41 -20.55 5.56
N ASN A 35 7.66 -19.69 6.27
CA ASN A 35 8.19 -18.99 7.42
C ASN A 35 8.60 -19.95 8.56
N VAL A 36 7.85 -21.04 8.77
CA VAL A 36 8.11 -22.02 9.85
C VAL A 36 9.54 -22.59 9.82
N PRO A 37 10.03 -23.16 8.70
CA PRO A 37 11.41 -23.64 8.62
C PRO A 37 12.46 -22.51 8.57
N LEU A 38 12.08 -21.30 8.14
CA LEU A 38 13.00 -20.16 8.04
C LEU A 38 13.25 -19.49 9.39
N SER A 39 12.29 -19.53 10.30
CA SER A 39 12.40 -18.90 11.62
C SER A 39 13.19 -19.72 12.65
N GLY A 40 13.50 -20.99 12.38
CA GLY A 40 14.24 -21.88 13.30
C GLY A 40 15.75 -21.66 13.36
N TRP A 41 16.25 -20.54 12.81
CA TRP A 41 17.69 -20.26 12.70
C TRP A 41 18.11 -19.05 13.55
N THR A 42 17.35 -18.70 14.61
CA THR A 42 17.75 -17.56 15.45
C THR A 42 18.89 -17.93 16.39
N MET A 43 19.89 -17.04 16.47
CA MET A 43 20.96 -17.15 17.46
C MET A 43 20.57 -16.33 18.68
N SER A 44 19.98 -16.97 19.69
CA SER A 44 19.65 -16.30 20.95
C SER A 44 20.84 -16.37 21.93
N PRO A 45 21.31 -15.23 22.48
CA PRO A 45 22.40 -15.20 23.46
C PRO A 45 22.10 -15.95 24.76
N THR A 46 20.82 -16.12 25.10
CA THR A 46 20.34 -16.73 26.36
C THR A 46 20.17 -18.24 26.31
N GLY A 47 20.47 -18.91 25.19
CA GLY A 47 20.38 -20.38 25.07
C GLY A 47 18.96 -20.96 24.94
N GLU A 48 17.92 -20.13 25.08
CA GLU A 48 16.52 -20.50 24.89
C GLU A 48 16.07 -20.33 23.43
N HIS A 49 16.44 -21.31 22.60
CA HIS A 49 16.23 -21.23 21.14
C HIS A 49 14.74 -21.35 20.77
N LYS A 50 13.99 -22.26 21.40
CA LYS A 50 12.57 -22.54 21.08
C LYS A 50 11.66 -21.31 21.15
N GLU A 51 11.75 -20.55 22.23
CA GLU A 51 10.86 -19.39 22.42
C GLU A 51 11.26 -18.21 21.54
N SER A 52 12.57 -17.98 21.38
CA SER A 52 13.10 -16.95 20.46
C SER A 52 12.68 -17.21 19.02
N ASP A 53 12.83 -18.45 18.54
CA ASP A 53 12.45 -18.86 17.19
C ASP A 53 10.95 -18.71 16.95
N GLN A 54 10.11 -19.09 17.93
CA GLN A 54 8.66 -18.94 17.84
C GLN A 54 8.23 -17.47 17.82
N ARG A 55 8.86 -16.61 18.65
CA ARG A 55 8.61 -15.16 18.64
C ARG A 55 8.97 -14.56 17.29
N LEU A 56 10.11 -14.95 16.70
CA LEU A 56 10.48 -14.51 15.36
C LEU A 56 9.46 -14.98 14.31
N MET A 57 9.04 -16.24 14.35
CA MET A 57 8.03 -16.78 13.44
C MET A 57 6.74 -15.96 13.48
N ASN A 58 6.23 -15.71 14.68
CA ASN A 58 5.01 -14.91 14.88
C ASN A 58 5.20 -13.50 14.31
N ASN A 59 6.33 -12.86 14.59
CA ASN A 59 6.64 -11.50 14.16
C ASN A 59 6.73 -11.38 12.63
N VAL A 60 7.45 -12.30 11.98
CA VAL A 60 7.59 -12.34 10.52
C VAL A 60 6.24 -12.66 9.87
N SER A 61 5.45 -13.57 10.45
CA SER A 61 4.13 -13.94 9.91
C SER A 61 3.13 -12.78 10.00
N LEU A 62 3.03 -12.13 11.15
CA LEU A 62 2.15 -10.96 11.35
C LEU A 62 2.53 -9.83 10.38
N SER A 63 3.83 -9.59 10.21
CA SER A 63 4.34 -8.62 9.23
C SER A 63 3.99 -8.99 7.78
N THR A 64 4.10 -10.28 7.46
CA THR A 64 3.76 -10.82 6.14
C THR A 64 2.27 -10.66 5.84
N ILE A 65 1.40 -10.94 6.82
CA ILE A 65 -0.06 -10.77 6.70
C ILE A 65 -0.40 -9.29 6.49
N LEU A 66 0.21 -8.38 7.26
CA LEU A 66 -0.02 -6.94 7.04
C LEU A 66 0.40 -6.55 5.62
N ALA A 67 1.64 -6.87 5.24
CA ALA A 67 2.20 -6.48 3.95
C ALA A 67 1.35 -7.01 2.78
N MET A 68 1.03 -8.31 2.79
CA MET A 68 0.18 -8.91 1.76
C MET A 68 -1.26 -8.40 1.81
N GLY A 69 -1.78 -8.11 3.00
CA GLY A 69 -3.08 -7.47 3.17
C GLY A 69 -3.15 -6.09 2.49
N VAL A 70 -2.09 -5.28 2.61
CA VAL A 70 -1.97 -4.01 1.88
C VAL A 70 -1.94 -4.22 0.38
N PHE A 71 -1.16 -5.20 -0.12
CA PHE A 71 -1.12 -5.51 -1.54
C PHE A 71 -2.48 -5.96 -2.07
N VAL A 72 -3.14 -6.90 -1.40
CA VAL A 72 -4.48 -7.39 -1.74
C VAL A 72 -5.48 -6.22 -1.79
N ALA A 73 -5.48 -5.38 -0.76
CA ALA A 73 -6.34 -4.19 -0.70
C ALA A 73 -6.07 -3.22 -1.86
N ALA A 74 -4.80 -2.93 -2.15
CA ALA A 74 -4.40 -2.01 -3.20
C ALA A 74 -4.78 -2.52 -4.60
N PHE A 75 -4.55 -3.81 -4.89
CA PHE A 75 -4.89 -4.40 -6.18
C PHE A 75 -6.40 -4.50 -6.41
N ILE A 76 -7.17 -4.92 -5.40
CA ILE A 76 -8.63 -5.04 -5.52
C ILE A 76 -9.28 -3.67 -5.67
N ALA A 77 -8.93 -2.70 -4.82
CA ALA A 77 -9.53 -1.36 -4.89
C ALA A 77 -9.28 -0.71 -6.26
N SER A 78 -8.05 -0.86 -6.72
CA SER A 78 -7.59 -0.36 -8.01
C SER A 78 -8.32 -1.00 -9.19
N SER A 79 -8.48 -2.32 -9.21
CA SER A 79 -9.14 -3.03 -10.30
C SER A 79 -10.66 -2.82 -10.35
N VAL A 80 -11.31 -2.69 -9.18
CA VAL A 80 -12.76 -2.46 -9.08
C VAL A 80 -13.14 -1.07 -9.56
N LEU A 81 -12.36 -0.04 -9.20
CA LEU A 81 -12.73 1.34 -9.47
C LEU A 81 -12.06 1.89 -10.74
N SER A 82 -10.78 1.58 -11.00
CA SER A 82 -10.07 2.08 -12.19
C SER A 82 -10.67 1.52 -13.48
N ARG A 83 -10.99 0.21 -13.52
CA ARG A 83 -11.54 -0.44 -14.72
C ARG A 83 -12.94 0.07 -15.07
N GLU A 84 -13.83 0.21 -14.09
CA GLU A 84 -15.16 0.77 -14.34
C GLU A 84 -15.12 2.20 -14.86
N ILE A 85 -14.09 2.96 -14.47
CA ILE A 85 -13.92 4.32 -14.93
C ILE A 85 -13.25 4.38 -16.31
N GLU A 86 -12.28 3.52 -16.59
CA GLU A 86 -11.62 3.40 -17.91
C GLU A 86 -12.60 2.90 -18.99
N ASP A 87 -13.42 1.90 -18.65
CA ASP A 87 -14.43 1.31 -19.55
C ASP A 87 -15.68 2.20 -19.72
N ARG A 88 -15.69 3.40 -19.12
CA ARG A 88 -16.83 4.35 -19.07
C ARG A 88 -18.13 3.77 -18.49
N THR A 89 -18.11 2.57 -17.91
CA THR A 89 -19.28 1.92 -17.32
C THR A 89 -19.72 2.63 -16.04
N ALA A 90 -18.80 3.27 -15.32
CA ALA A 90 -19.11 4.10 -14.15
C ALA A 90 -20.10 5.25 -14.48
N LEU A 91 -20.00 5.85 -15.67
CA LEU A 91 -20.88 6.96 -16.10
C LEU A 91 -22.34 6.50 -16.29
N THR A 92 -22.56 5.23 -16.64
CA THR A 92 -23.90 4.65 -16.82
C THR A 92 -24.61 4.37 -15.50
N VAL A 93 -23.86 4.10 -14.43
CA VAL A 93 -24.42 3.89 -13.08
C VAL A 93 -24.81 5.22 -12.44
N ILE A 94 -24.10 6.31 -12.76
CA ILE A 94 -24.41 7.68 -12.31
C ILE A 94 -25.69 8.22 -12.98
N ALA A 95 -26.11 7.66 -14.11
CA ALA A 95 -27.40 7.99 -14.72
C ALA A 95 -28.61 7.53 -13.88
N LYS A 96 -28.40 6.63 -12.91
CA LYS A 96 -29.38 6.30 -11.86
C LYS A 96 -29.17 7.25 -10.68
N PRO A 97 -30.23 7.69 -9.97
CA PRO A 97 -30.14 8.67 -8.89
C PRO A 97 -29.52 8.05 -7.63
N VAL A 98 -28.21 7.78 -7.67
CA VAL A 98 -27.42 7.25 -6.55
C VAL A 98 -26.52 8.36 -6.04
N SER A 99 -26.58 8.63 -4.74
CA SER A 99 -25.71 9.63 -4.13
C SER A 99 -24.23 9.20 -4.26
N ARG A 100 -23.35 10.17 -4.51
CA ARG A 100 -21.90 9.92 -4.70
C ARG A 100 -21.26 9.28 -3.47
N ALA A 101 -21.67 9.71 -2.28
CA ALA A 101 -21.23 9.13 -1.02
C ALA A 101 -21.67 7.65 -0.91
N THR A 102 -22.93 7.34 -1.27
CA THR A 102 -23.42 5.95 -1.30
C THR A 102 -22.65 5.07 -2.28
N PHE A 103 -22.23 5.61 -3.43
CA PHE A 103 -21.42 4.87 -4.40
C PHE A 103 -20.02 4.53 -3.85
N VAL A 104 -19.27 5.52 -3.35
CA VAL A 104 -17.91 5.31 -2.81
C VAL A 104 -17.95 4.43 -1.56
N LEU A 105 -18.90 4.66 -0.65
CA LEU A 105 -19.07 3.83 0.54
C LEU A 105 -19.46 2.38 0.18
N GLY A 106 -20.37 2.19 -0.78
CA GLY A 106 -20.74 0.86 -1.26
C GLY A 106 -19.56 0.12 -1.88
N LYS A 107 -18.72 0.82 -2.66
CA LYS A 107 -17.49 0.27 -3.24
C LYS A 107 -16.48 -0.10 -2.16
N TYR A 108 -16.24 0.79 -1.20
CA TYR A 108 -15.37 0.50 -0.06
C TYR A 108 -15.84 -0.72 0.71
N LEU A 109 -17.12 -0.81 1.09
CA LEU A 109 -17.66 -1.95 1.84
C LEU A 109 -17.54 -3.27 1.08
N GLY A 110 -17.72 -3.27 -0.24
CA GLY A 110 -17.52 -4.46 -1.07
C GLY A 110 -16.06 -4.89 -1.17
N VAL A 111 -15.14 -3.93 -1.34
CA VAL A 111 -13.68 -4.19 -1.33
C VAL A 111 -13.24 -4.67 0.06
N ALA A 112 -13.69 -3.99 1.12
CA ALA A 112 -13.43 -4.32 2.51
C ALA A 112 -13.90 -5.72 2.87
N ALA A 113 -15.08 -6.15 2.41
CA ALA A 113 -15.55 -7.53 2.61
C ALA A 113 -14.67 -8.57 1.89
N ALA A 114 -14.17 -8.26 0.69
CA ALA A 114 -13.28 -9.14 -0.05
C ALA A 114 -11.89 -9.23 0.62
N VAL A 115 -11.35 -8.09 1.06
CA VAL A 115 -10.11 -8.02 1.83
C VAL A 115 -10.24 -8.73 3.17
N ALA A 116 -11.39 -8.61 3.85
CA ALA A 116 -11.66 -9.33 5.09
C ALA A 116 -11.71 -10.85 4.88
N MET A 117 -12.30 -11.32 3.76
CA MET A 117 -12.27 -12.73 3.39
C MET A 117 -10.85 -13.24 3.14
N ALA A 118 -10.02 -12.46 2.42
CA ALA A 118 -8.61 -12.80 2.22
C ALA A 118 -7.83 -12.83 3.53
N PHE A 119 -8.01 -11.82 4.38
CA PHE A 119 -7.37 -11.73 5.68
C PHE A 119 -7.76 -12.92 6.57
N TYR A 120 -9.04 -13.28 6.59
CA TYR A 120 -9.55 -14.45 7.32
C TYR A 120 -8.90 -15.76 6.85
N LEU A 121 -8.79 -15.97 5.54
CA LEU A 121 -8.11 -17.13 4.98
C LEU A 121 -6.62 -17.17 5.38
N CYS A 122 -5.92 -16.04 5.30
CA CYS A 122 -4.52 -15.95 5.71
C CYS A 122 -4.34 -16.15 7.22
N SER A 123 -5.29 -15.67 8.04
CA SER A 123 -5.23 -15.84 9.50
C SER A 123 -5.47 -17.29 9.92
N LEU A 124 -6.33 -18.04 9.22
CA LEU A 124 -6.49 -19.48 9.44
C LEU A 124 -5.18 -20.24 9.20
N VAL A 125 -4.52 -19.99 8.06
CA VAL A 125 -3.22 -20.62 7.76
C VAL A 125 -2.16 -20.21 8.77
N PHE A 126 -2.14 -18.94 9.18
CA PHE A 126 -1.23 -18.49 10.23
C PHE A 126 -1.47 -19.19 11.57
N LEU A 127 -2.71 -19.31 12.03
CA LEU A 127 -3.03 -20.03 13.26
C LEU A 127 -2.66 -21.52 13.17
N MET A 128 -2.78 -22.14 12.00
CA MET A 128 -2.26 -23.49 11.76
C MET A 128 -0.74 -23.55 11.88
N THR A 129 0.00 -22.57 11.32
CA THR A 129 1.47 -22.50 11.46
C THR A 129 1.92 -22.27 12.90
N VAL A 130 1.18 -21.45 13.66
CA VAL A 130 1.42 -21.21 15.09
C VAL A 130 1.23 -22.50 15.89
N ARG A 131 0.16 -23.25 15.58
CA ARG A 131 -0.13 -24.54 16.21
C ARG A 131 0.93 -25.60 15.92
N HIS A 132 1.49 -25.57 14.72
CA HIS A 132 2.56 -26.49 14.31
C HIS A 132 3.86 -26.27 15.09
N GLU A 133 4.11 -25.02 15.50
CA GLU A 133 5.33 -24.53 16.17
C GLU A 133 6.60 -24.68 15.32
N VAL A 134 7.64 -23.90 15.64
CA VAL A 134 8.96 -24.05 15.03
C VAL A 134 9.66 -25.30 15.60
N MET A 135 10.42 -26.01 14.76
CA MET A 135 11.20 -27.20 15.15
C MET A 135 12.70 -26.91 15.18
N PRO A 136 13.25 -26.37 16.29
CA PRO A 136 14.68 -26.11 16.40
C PRO A 136 15.50 -27.36 16.73
N THR A 137 14.90 -28.40 17.32
CA THR A 137 15.64 -29.62 17.71
C THR A 137 15.08 -30.86 17.01
N ALA A 138 15.95 -31.81 16.66
CA ALA A 138 15.56 -33.09 16.05
C ALA A 138 14.65 -33.96 16.94
N SER A 139 14.51 -33.63 18.23
CA SER A 139 13.59 -34.29 19.16
C SER A 139 12.16 -33.72 19.12
N ASP A 140 11.93 -32.60 18.41
CA ASP A 140 10.60 -32.00 18.30
C ASP A 140 9.71 -32.81 17.36
N GLN A 141 8.51 -33.13 17.83
CA GLN A 141 7.56 -33.93 17.08
C GLN A 141 6.75 -33.05 16.13
N ILE A 142 6.70 -33.48 14.86
CA ILE A 142 5.89 -32.86 13.81
C ILE A 142 4.41 -32.97 14.16
N ASP A 143 3.69 -31.84 14.13
CA ASP A 143 2.24 -31.83 14.28
C ASP A 143 1.56 -32.29 12.98
N TRP A 144 1.51 -33.61 12.79
CA TRP A 144 0.90 -34.28 11.63
C TRP A 144 -0.58 -33.90 11.40
N PRO A 145 -1.45 -33.79 12.43
CA PRO A 145 -2.82 -33.31 12.25
C PRO A 145 -2.93 -32.00 11.46
N VAL A 146 -2.07 -31.02 11.72
CA VAL A 146 -2.09 -29.73 11.00
C VAL A 146 -1.79 -29.92 9.52
N ILE A 147 -0.72 -30.65 9.21
CA ILE A 147 -0.28 -30.89 7.82
C ILE A 147 -1.33 -31.69 7.04
N VAL A 148 -1.83 -32.78 7.64
CA VAL A 148 -2.77 -33.68 6.97
C VAL A 148 -4.13 -33.01 6.81
N LEU A 149 -4.70 -32.42 7.86
CA LEU A 149 -6.03 -31.80 7.79
C LEU A 149 -5.99 -30.50 6.95
N GLY A 150 -5.01 -29.63 7.16
CA GLY A 150 -4.84 -28.42 6.37
C GLY A 150 -4.55 -28.72 4.89
N GLY A 151 -3.59 -29.60 4.61
CA GLY A 151 -3.24 -29.98 3.25
C GLY A 151 -4.36 -30.69 2.50
N SER A 152 -5.04 -31.65 3.14
CA SER A 152 -6.15 -32.39 2.53
C SER A 152 -7.35 -31.51 2.24
N MET A 153 -7.73 -30.61 3.16
CA MET A 153 -8.87 -29.70 2.97
C MET A 153 -8.58 -28.64 1.90
N PHE A 154 -7.33 -28.18 1.77
CA PHE A 154 -6.93 -27.29 0.69
C PHE A 154 -6.95 -28.00 -0.67
N ALA A 155 -6.43 -29.23 -0.74
CA ALA A 155 -6.49 -30.07 -1.94
C ALA A 155 -7.94 -30.38 -2.33
N LEU A 156 -8.82 -30.67 -1.36
CA LEU A 156 -10.25 -30.88 -1.59
C LEU A 156 -10.91 -29.61 -2.14
N ALA A 157 -10.59 -28.43 -1.59
CA ALA A 157 -11.09 -27.15 -2.12
C ALA A 157 -10.66 -26.94 -3.58
N PHE A 158 -9.43 -27.29 -3.91
CA PHE A 158 -8.92 -27.24 -5.29
C PHE A 158 -9.68 -28.21 -6.21
N VAL A 159 -9.87 -29.47 -5.80
CA VAL A 159 -10.61 -30.48 -6.57
C VAL A 159 -12.06 -30.06 -6.79
N ILE A 160 -12.75 -29.54 -5.76
CA ILE A 160 -14.11 -29.01 -5.88
C ILE A 160 -14.15 -27.85 -6.87
N SER A 161 -13.14 -26.98 -6.86
CA SER A 161 -13.08 -25.81 -7.74
C SER A 161 -12.80 -26.18 -9.19
N VAL A 162 -11.88 -27.12 -9.44
CA VAL A 162 -11.60 -27.66 -10.77
C VAL A 162 -12.80 -28.44 -11.29
N GLY A 163 -13.37 -29.33 -10.48
CA GLY A 163 -14.54 -30.13 -10.83
C GLY A 163 -15.77 -29.26 -11.10
N GLY A 164 -16.02 -28.25 -10.26
CA GLY A 164 -17.11 -27.29 -10.46
C GLY A 164 -16.94 -26.41 -11.69
N ASN A 165 -15.70 -26.05 -12.02
CA ASN A 165 -15.37 -25.34 -13.26
C ASN A 165 -15.60 -26.22 -14.49
N PHE A 166 -15.14 -27.48 -14.48
CA PHE A 166 -15.27 -28.41 -15.60
C PHE A 166 -16.72 -28.89 -15.83
N ALA A 167 -17.43 -29.27 -14.77
CA ALA A 167 -18.76 -29.88 -14.87
C ALA A 167 -19.90 -28.85 -15.03
N PHE A 168 -19.79 -27.69 -14.37
CA PHE A 168 -20.89 -26.71 -14.31
C PHE A 168 -20.53 -25.32 -14.86
N GLY A 169 -19.30 -25.13 -15.35
CA GLY A 169 -18.85 -23.83 -15.87
C GLY A 169 -18.72 -22.74 -14.80
N TRP A 170 -18.57 -23.10 -13.52
CA TRP A 170 -18.45 -22.12 -12.45
C TRP A 170 -17.13 -21.33 -12.51
N PRO A 171 -17.09 -20.06 -12.06
CA PRO A 171 -15.87 -19.26 -12.05
C PRO A 171 -14.87 -19.79 -11.00
N PHE A 172 -13.79 -20.43 -11.49
CA PHE A 172 -12.77 -21.10 -10.67
C PHE A 172 -12.28 -20.26 -9.47
N THR A 173 -11.91 -19.00 -9.69
CA THR A 173 -11.37 -18.11 -8.64
C THR A 173 -12.36 -17.94 -7.49
N SER A 174 -13.63 -17.67 -7.81
CA SER A 174 -14.66 -17.45 -6.80
C SER A 174 -15.04 -18.73 -6.08
N THR A 175 -15.12 -19.86 -6.79
CA THR A 175 -15.40 -21.17 -6.17
C THR A 175 -14.26 -21.59 -5.25
N MET A 176 -13.01 -21.35 -5.66
CA MET A 176 -11.81 -21.64 -4.86
C MET A 176 -11.80 -20.85 -3.56
N VAL A 177 -12.08 -19.55 -3.62
CA VAL A 177 -12.15 -18.72 -2.40
C VAL A 177 -13.24 -19.24 -1.46
N TRP A 178 -14.46 -19.48 -1.94
CA TRP A 178 -15.56 -19.98 -1.09
C TRP A 178 -15.28 -21.38 -0.52
N ALA A 179 -14.80 -22.31 -1.34
CA ALA A 179 -14.47 -23.67 -0.93
C ALA A 179 -13.31 -23.66 0.09
N CYS A 180 -12.26 -22.88 -0.15
CA CYS A 180 -11.17 -22.70 0.81
C CYS A 180 -11.68 -22.12 2.12
N THR A 181 -12.51 -21.07 2.08
CA THR A 181 -13.03 -20.46 3.32
C THR A 181 -13.75 -21.50 4.17
N LEU A 182 -14.67 -22.26 3.58
CA LEU A 182 -15.43 -23.26 4.33
C LEU A 182 -14.54 -24.41 4.82
N LEU A 183 -13.74 -25.02 3.93
CA LEU A 183 -12.96 -26.20 4.26
C LEU A 183 -11.78 -25.91 5.18
N MET A 184 -11.12 -24.74 5.05
CA MET A 184 -10.08 -24.30 6.00
C MET A 184 -10.63 -23.95 7.37
N THR A 185 -11.85 -23.42 7.44
CA THR A 185 -12.51 -23.18 8.73
C THR A 185 -12.79 -24.51 9.44
N VAL A 186 -13.31 -25.50 8.70
CA VAL A 186 -13.53 -26.85 9.23
C VAL A 186 -12.21 -27.49 9.67
N ALA A 187 -11.16 -27.39 8.84
CA ALA A 187 -9.83 -27.88 9.19
C ALA A 187 -9.33 -27.25 10.50
N MET A 188 -9.40 -25.92 10.63
CA MET A 188 -8.96 -25.22 11.83
C MET A 188 -9.79 -25.61 13.07
N ALA A 189 -11.10 -25.74 12.91
CA ALA A 189 -11.98 -26.17 14.00
C ALA A 189 -11.65 -27.60 14.48
N THR A 190 -11.31 -28.50 13.56
CA THR A 190 -10.88 -29.87 13.91
C THR A 190 -9.48 -29.89 14.55
N ILE A 191 -8.53 -29.11 14.05
CA ILE A 191 -7.17 -28.97 14.60
C ILE A 191 -7.22 -28.36 16.01
N ALA A 192 -8.17 -27.48 16.29
CA ALA A 192 -8.33 -26.91 17.62
C ALA A 192 -8.73 -27.95 18.68
N ALA A 193 -9.29 -29.10 18.29
CA ALA A 193 -9.68 -30.20 19.20
C ALA A 193 -8.73 -31.42 19.16
N VAL A 194 -7.79 -31.46 18.21
CA VAL A 194 -6.85 -32.58 17.99
C VAL A 194 -5.42 -32.07 18.17
N GLY A 195 -4.68 -32.65 19.12
CA GLY A 195 -3.27 -32.35 19.38
C GLY A 195 -2.29 -33.28 18.68
N LYS A 196 -1.00 -33.03 18.93
CA LYS A 196 0.12 -33.82 18.40
C LYS A 196 -0.12 -35.31 18.67
N GLY A 197 0.06 -36.13 17.63
CA GLY A 197 -0.17 -37.58 17.70
C GLY A 197 -1.64 -38.03 17.65
N TRP A 198 -2.55 -37.21 17.10
CA TRP A 198 -3.98 -37.54 16.96
C TRP A 198 -4.72 -37.76 18.29
N THR A 199 -4.30 -37.04 19.34
CA THR A 199 -4.93 -37.10 20.66
C THR A 199 -5.96 -35.98 20.81
N PHE A 200 -7.06 -36.23 21.53
CA PHE A 200 -8.04 -35.18 21.81
C PHE A 200 -7.51 -34.23 22.88
N VAL A 201 -7.62 -32.93 22.61
CA VAL A 201 -7.03 -31.86 23.41
C VAL A 201 -8.10 -30.80 23.70
N PRO A 202 -8.05 -30.10 24.86
CA PRO A 202 -8.93 -28.97 25.12
C PRO A 202 -8.91 -27.94 23.99
N PHE A 203 -10.11 -27.48 23.60
CA PHE A 203 -10.27 -26.59 22.45
C PHE A 203 -9.41 -25.34 22.58
N GLY A 204 -8.57 -25.09 21.56
CA GLY A 204 -7.74 -23.88 21.49
C GLY A 204 -6.42 -23.94 22.24
N GLN A 205 -5.98 -25.12 22.71
CA GLN A 205 -4.63 -25.27 23.27
C GLN A 205 -3.57 -24.88 22.22
N GLY A 206 -2.56 -24.09 22.61
CA GLY A 206 -1.47 -23.64 21.73
C GLY A 206 -1.74 -22.34 20.96
N ILE A 207 -2.94 -21.76 21.07
CA ILE A 207 -3.26 -20.46 20.47
C ILE A 207 -3.38 -19.45 21.60
N SER A 208 -2.44 -18.50 21.69
CA SER A 208 -2.50 -17.44 22.70
C SER A 208 -3.60 -16.43 22.36
N GLY A 209 -4.37 -16.03 23.37
CA GLY A 209 -5.41 -14.98 23.19
C GLY A 209 -4.82 -13.64 22.74
N GLN A 210 -3.58 -13.34 23.15
CA GLN A 210 -2.85 -12.15 22.71
C GLN A 210 -2.60 -12.17 21.19
N LEU A 211 -2.34 -13.33 20.59
CA LEU A 211 -2.13 -13.43 19.15
C LEU A 211 -3.41 -13.16 18.35
N LEU A 212 -4.56 -13.57 18.89
CA LEU A 212 -5.87 -13.22 18.30
C LEU A 212 -6.13 -11.71 18.37
N ILE A 213 -5.73 -11.06 19.48
CA ILE A 213 -5.79 -9.60 19.60
C ILE A 213 -4.88 -8.91 18.57
N ALA A 214 -3.65 -9.41 18.40
CA ALA A 214 -2.72 -8.88 17.39
C ALA A 214 -3.28 -9.02 15.97
N LEU A 215 -3.88 -10.17 15.62
CA LEU A 215 -4.59 -10.36 14.36
C LEU A 215 -5.75 -9.36 14.20
N GLY A 216 -6.50 -9.10 15.26
CA GLY A 216 -7.57 -8.10 15.26
C GLY A 216 -7.07 -6.69 14.95
N LEU A 217 -5.94 -6.28 15.52
CA LEU A 217 -5.33 -4.98 15.24
C LEU A 217 -4.78 -4.88 13.81
N ILE A 218 -4.13 -5.94 13.31
CA ILE A 218 -3.66 -5.98 11.92
C ILE A 218 -4.84 -5.94 10.95
N PHE A 219 -5.96 -6.60 11.28
CA PHE A 219 -7.19 -6.50 10.49
C PHE A 219 -7.64 -5.05 10.34
N VAL A 220 -7.65 -4.28 11.44
CA VAL A 220 -7.97 -2.84 11.39
C VAL A 220 -7.00 -2.07 10.50
N ALA A 221 -5.70 -2.36 10.58
CA ALA A 221 -4.68 -1.74 9.72
C ALA A 221 -4.92 -2.03 8.23
N VAL A 222 -5.20 -3.29 7.89
CA VAL A 222 -5.48 -3.71 6.51
C VAL A 222 -6.75 -3.01 5.99
N MET A 223 -7.78 -2.86 6.82
CA MET A 223 -9.00 -2.11 6.48
C MET A 223 -8.74 -0.62 6.27
N PHE A 224 -7.84 -0.03 7.07
CA PHE A 224 -7.33 1.32 6.84
C PHE A 224 -6.65 1.46 5.47
N PHE A 225 -5.74 0.56 5.12
CA PHE A 225 -5.09 0.60 3.81
C PHE A 225 -6.06 0.35 2.66
N ALA A 226 -7.10 -0.46 2.84
CA ALA A 226 -8.19 -0.59 1.88
C ALA A 226 -8.95 0.72 1.67
N ALA A 227 -9.18 1.51 2.73
CA ALA A 227 -9.80 2.83 2.60
C ALA A 227 -8.92 3.80 1.82
N VAL A 228 -7.61 3.83 2.09
CA VAL A 228 -6.63 4.62 1.34
C VAL A 228 -6.59 4.20 -0.13
N ALA A 229 -6.59 2.91 -0.41
CA ALA A 229 -6.57 2.37 -1.77
C ALA A 229 -7.83 2.75 -2.56
N VAL A 230 -9.01 2.61 -1.94
CA VAL A 230 -10.28 3.02 -2.56
C VAL A 230 -10.27 4.53 -2.81
N ALA A 231 -9.86 5.34 -1.84
CA ALA A 231 -9.77 6.79 -1.99
C ALA A 231 -8.84 7.20 -3.14
N ALA A 232 -7.66 6.61 -3.24
CA ALA A 232 -6.70 6.86 -4.33
C ALA A 232 -7.28 6.46 -5.70
N SER A 233 -7.93 5.29 -5.78
CA SER A 233 -8.52 4.77 -7.02
C SER A 233 -9.68 5.60 -7.58
N THR A 234 -10.26 6.54 -6.79
CA THR A 234 -11.31 7.44 -7.30
C THR A 234 -10.81 8.38 -8.40
N ARG A 235 -9.51 8.71 -8.39
CA ARG A 235 -8.90 9.70 -9.29
C ARG A 235 -7.69 9.18 -10.06
N LEU A 236 -7.00 8.19 -9.50
CA LEU A 236 -5.79 7.63 -10.06
C LEU A 236 -6.10 6.32 -10.79
N GLY A 237 -5.34 6.04 -11.85
CA GLY A 237 -5.38 4.73 -12.54
C GLY A 237 -4.74 3.62 -11.70
N GLN A 238 -4.55 2.44 -12.28
CA GLN A 238 -4.14 1.28 -11.50
C GLN A 238 -2.75 1.41 -10.86
N ILE A 239 -1.72 1.72 -11.66
CA ILE A 239 -0.32 1.86 -11.21
C ILE A 239 -0.15 2.98 -10.16
N PRO A 240 -0.64 4.22 -10.37
CA PRO A 240 -0.46 5.27 -9.38
C PRO A 240 -1.20 5.01 -8.06
N THR A 241 -2.31 4.26 -8.08
CA THR A 241 -3.00 3.82 -6.85
C THR A 241 -2.09 2.90 -6.03
N LEU A 242 -1.46 1.92 -6.67
CA LEU A 242 -0.51 1.01 -6.00
C LEU A 242 0.68 1.77 -5.40
N LEU A 243 1.25 2.72 -6.15
CA LEU A 243 2.35 3.55 -5.65
C LEU A 243 1.95 4.35 -4.41
N VAL A 244 0.76 4.96 -4.41
CA VAL A 244 0.24 5.69 -3.24
C VAL A 244 0.09 4.75 -2.04
N CYS A 245 -0.48 3.57 -2.22
CA CYS A 245 -0.62 2.59 -1.13
C CYS A 245 0.73 2.17 -0.56
N ILE A 246 1.70 1.87 -1.42
CA ILE A 246 3.07 1.51 -1.00
C ILE A 246 3.73 2.67 -0.26
N THR A 247 3.61 3.91 -0.76
CA THR A 247 4.16 5.08 -0.09
C THR A 247 3.53 5.30 1.28
N VAL A 248 2.21 5.24 1.40
CA VAL A 248 1.52 5.40 2.69
C VAL A 248 1.90 4.28 3.66
N ALA A 249 2.03 3.04 3.19
CA ALA A 249 2.45 1.91 4.01
C ALA A 249 3.90 2.03 4.49
N ALA A 250 4.83 2.40 3.60
CA ALA A 250 6.22 2.64 3.95
C ALA A 250 6.35 3.79 4.95
N LEU A 251 5.67 4.91 4.69
CA LEU A 251 5.65 6.07 5.60
C LEU A 251 5.11 5.71 6.99
N GLY A 252 4.11 4.83 7.06
CA GLY A 252 3.60 4.35 8.33
C GLY A 252 4.58 3.44 9.08
N ALA A 253 5.25 2.54 8.37
CA ALA A 253 6.26 1.66 8.94
C ALA A 253 7.48 2.44 9.46
N TYR A 254 7.88 3.50 8.75
CA TYR A 254 9.02 4.34 9.12
C TYR A 254 8.66 5.54 10.01
N HIS A 255 7.40 5.70 10.42
CA HIS A 255 6.95 6.76 11.33
C HIS A 255 7.85 6.96 12.58
N PRO A 256 8.19 5.92 13.37
CA PRO A 256 9.10 6.06 14.52
C PRO A 256 10.47 6.65 14.19
N LEU A 257 11.01 6.28 13.03
CA LEU A 257 12.33 6.71 12.57
C LEU A 257 12.29 8.16 12.07
N LEU A 258 11.18 8.56 11.44
CA LEU A 258 10.98 9.90 10.89
C LEU A 258 10.64 10.93 11.97
N PHE A 259 9.93 10.51 13.03
CA PHE A 259 9.41 11.39 14.09
C PHE A 259 9.88 10.95 15.48
N SER A 260 11.18 10.67 15.60
CA SER A 260 11.79 10.33 16.90
C SER A 260 11.63 11.48 17.90
N GLU A 261 11.75 11.18 19.19
CA GLU A 261 11.45 12.13 20.27
C GLU A 261 12.22 13.46 20.14
N SER A 262 13.45 13.44 19.59
CA SER A 262 14.27 14.63 19.35
C SER A 262 13.74 15.57 18.25
N ALA A 263 12.81 15.12 17.40
CA ALA A 263 12.26 15.92 16.31
C ALA A 263 10.93 16.61 16.67
N ARG A 264 10.35 16.32 17.85
CA ARG A 264 9.02 16.81 18.27
C ARG A 264 8.98 18.24 18.81
N ASP A 265 10.14 18.85 19.07
CA ASP A 265 10.21 20.24 19.53
C ASP A 265 9.77 21.26 18.45
N ASN A 266 9.81 20.85 17.18
CA ASN A 266 9.34 21.67 16.06
C ASN A 266 7.84 21.44 15.79
N VAL A 267 7.04 22.51 15.96
CA VAL A 267 5.57 22.50 15.72
C VAL A 267 5.20 21.99 14.32
N MET A 268 6.00 22.31 13.30
CA MET A 268 5.74 21.89 11.91
C MET A 268 6.01 20.40 11.68
N ILE A 269 7.02 19.84 12.35
CA ILE A 269 7.30 18.39 12.31
C ILE A 269 6.21 17.64 13.07
N ASN A 270 5.75 18.18 14.21
CA ASN A 270 4.64 17.62 14.98
C ASN A 270 3.33 17.62 14.17
N ALA A 271 3.03 18.70 13.45
CA ALA A 271 1.87 18.75 12.57
C ALA A 271 1.94 17.73 11.41
N LEU A 272 3.13 17.51 10.83
CA LEU A 272 3.34 16.49 9.80
C LEU A 272 3.16 15.07 10.36
N ALA A 273 3.61 14.83 11.59
CA ALA A 273 3.47 13.55 12.29
C ALA A 273 2.01 13.13 12.51
N TRP A 274 1.08 14.10 12.61
CA TRP A 274 -0.35 13.83 12.82
C TRP A 274 -1.08 13.44 11.53
N ILE A 275 -0.59 13.92 10.38
CA ILE A 275 -1.15 13.58 9.06
C ILE A 275 -0.74 12.17 8.64
N MET A 276 0.45 11.74 9.05
CA MET A 276 1.01 10.44 8.70
C MET A 276 0.49 9.34 9.63
N PRO A 277 0.01 8.21 9.09
CA PRO A 277 -0.46 7.10 9.93
C PRO A 277 0.73 6.48 10.67
N ASP A 278 0.60 6.21 11.97
CA ASP A 278 1.59 5.44 12.74
C ASP A 278 1.14 3.98 12.78
N THR A 279 1.83 3.11 12.05
CA THR A 279 1.43 1.69 11.97
C THR A 279 1.86 0.88 13.19
N ARG A 280 2.68 1.44 14.10
CA ARG A 280 3.11 0.73 15.32
C ARG A 280 1.95 0.38 16.24
N TYR A 281 0.92 1.22 16.31
CA TYR A 281 -0.27 0.94 17.12
C TYR A 281 -0.97 -0.35 16.70
N PHE A 282 -0.82 -0.76 15.44
CA PHE A 282 -1.38 -2.01 14.93
C PHE A 282 -0.37 -3.17 14.95
N MET A 283 0.92 -2.88 14.94
CA MET A 283 2.02 -3.85 14.93
C MET A 283 2.54 -4.05 16.35
N MET A 284 1.85 -4.91 17.09
CA MET A 284 2.07 -5.15 18.52
C MET A 284 3.31 -6.04 18.82
N MET A 285 4.41 -5.76 18.13
CA MET A 285 5.61 -6.61 18.16
C MET A 285 6.28 -6.62 19.54
N ASP A 286 6.38 -5.44 20.16
CA ASP A 286 7.10 -5.28 21.43
C ASP A 286 6.33 -5.88 22.62
N ALA A 287 5.00 -5.82 22.59
CA ALA A 287 4.16 -6.37 23.66
C ALA A 287 4.12 -7.91 23.63
N LEU A 288 4.11 -8.52 22.43
CA LEU A 288 4.19 -9.98 22.27
C LEU A 288 5.56 -10.54 22.70
N VAL A 289 6.63 -9.76 22.56
CA VAL A 289 7.99 -10.17 22.95
C VAL A 289 8.21 -10.07 24.47
N GLN A 290 7.50 -9.16 25.16
CA GLN A 290 7.66 -8.96 26.60
C GLN A 290 6.62 -9.71 27.45
N ASP A 291 5.75 -10.52 26.83
CA ASP A 291 4.67 -11.29 27.47
C ASP A 291 3.72 -10.46 28.36
N HIS A 292 3.74 -9.14 28.19
CA HIS A 292 2.83 -8.24 28.87
C HIS A 292 1.45 -8.33 28.21
N GLY A 293 0.44 -8.68 29.02
CA GLY A 293 -0.95 -8.70 28.56
C GLY A 293 -1.35 -7.37 27.93
N VAL A 294 -1.83 -7.43 26.68
CA VAL A 294 -2.32 -6.26 25.95
C VAL A 294 -3.57 -5.71 26.66
N PRO A 295 -3.55 -4.48 27.20
CA PRO A 295 -4.73 -3.93 27.84
C PRO A 295 -5.83 -3.67 26.81
N LEU A 296 -7.07 -4.02 27.15
CA LEU A 296 -8.24 -3.81 26.27
C LEU A 296 -8.43 -2.33 25.91
N GLU A 297 -8.03 -1.42 26.79
CA GLU A 297 -8.04 0.03 26.54
C GLU A 297 -7.16 0.39 25.33
N PHE A 298 -5.96 -0.16 25.24
CA PHE A 298 -5.07 0.07 24.10
C PHE A 298 -5.67 -0.44 22.79
N VAL A 299 -6.32 -1.61 22.83
CA VAL A 299 -7.01 -2.18 21.65
C VAL A 299 -8.14 -1.26 21.20
N ALA A 300 -8.93 -0.75 22.13
CA ALA A 300 -10.04 0.16 21.85
C ALA A 300 -9.55 1.48 21.24
N ILE A 301 -8.51 2.09 21.83
CA ILE A 301 -7.91 3.35 21.34
C ILE A 301 -7.31 3.15 19.94
N SER A 302 -6.55 2.07 19.73
CA SER A 302 -5.94 1.75 18.43
C SER A 302 -6.98 1.48 17.36
N THR A 303 -8.08 0.81 17.72
CA THR A 303 -9.22 0.58 16.82
C THR A 303 -9.92 1.88 16.47
N ALA A 304 -10.18 2.75 17.45
CA ALA A 304 -10.78 4.06 17.23
C ALA A 304 -9.89 4.94 16.33
N TYR A 305 -8.58 4.92 16.57
CA TYR A 305 -7.58 5.56 15.71
C TYR A 305 -7.69 5.07 14.26
N GLY A 306 -7.70 3.75 14.03
CA GLY A 306 -7.88 3.18 12.69
C GLY A 306 -9.20 3.58 12.02
N LEU A 307 -10.32 3.58 12.75
CA LEU A 307 -11.62 4.00 12.24
C LEU A 307 -11.66 5.48 11.84
N CYS A 308 -11.00 6.36 12.61
CA CYS A 308 -10.85 7.77 12.26
C CYS A 308 -10.08 7.94 10.94
N PHE A 309 -8.98 7.21 10.76
CA PHE A 309 -8.20 7.24 9.52
C PHE A 309 -8.94 6.65 8.32
N ILE A 310 -9.74 5.60 8.52
CA ILE A 310 -10.67 5.08 7.50
C ILE A 310 -11.67 6.17 7.09
N GLY A 311 -12.32 6.81 8.07
CA GLY A 311 -13.28 7.89 7.83
C GLY A 311 -12.68 9.06 7.08
N ALA A 312 -11.50 9.53 7.49
CA ALA A 312 -10.76 10.60 6.83
C ALA A 312 -10.38 10.23 5.39
N SER A 313 -9.87 9.02 5.16
CA SER A 313 -9.50 8.54 3.83
C SER A 313 -10.71 8.47 2.90
N LEU A 314 -11.84 7.95 3.38
CA LEU A 314 -13.09 7.89 2.62
C LEU A 314 -13.66 9.28 2.35
N ALA A 315 -13.59 10.21 3.30
CA ALA A 315 -14.00 11.59 3.10
C ALA A 315 -13.18 12.27 1.98
N ILE A 316 -11.85 12.06 1.97
CA ILE A 316 -10.96 12.50 0.89
C ILE A 316 -11.38 11.85 -0.44
N GLY A 317 -11.62 10.54 -0.46
CA GLY A 317 -12.08 9.83 -1.66
C GLY A 317 -13.40 10.40 -2.22
N ILE A 318 -14.37 10.67 -1.34
CA ILE A 318 -15.66 11.28 -1.72
C ILE A 318 -15.44 12.70 -2.28
N ALA A 319 -14.61 13.53 -1.64
CA ALA A 319 -14.30 14.87 -2.10
C ALA A 319 -13.60 14.87 -3.47
N LEU A 320 -12.61 14.00 -3.65
CA LEU A 320 -11.90 13.84 -4.94
C LEU A 320 -12.84 13.38 -6.05
N PHE A 321 -13.76 12.46 -5.75
CA PHE A 321 -14.74 11.96 -6.72
C PHE A 321 -15.70 13.05 -7.21
N GLN A 322 -16.08 14.01 -6.35
CA GLN A 322 -16.99 15.10 -6.72
C GLN A 322 -16.40 16.03 -7.79
N THR A 323 -15.09 16.30 -7.73
CA THR A 323 -14.41 17.25 -8.64
C THR A 323 -14.19 16.71 -10.06
N ARG A 324 -14.13 15.38 -10.23
CA ARG A 324 -13.83 14.74 -11.51
C ARG A 324 -14.91 14.98 -12.58
N GLN A 325 -16.18 15.07 -12.18
CA GLN A 325 -17.30 15.22 -13.12
C GLN A 325 -17.47 16.63 -13.68
N LEU A 326 -16.91 17.66 -13.03
CA LEU A 326 -16.90 19.03 -13.57
C LEU A 326 -16.05 19.13 -14.86
N GLN A 327 -15.16 18.17 -15.12
CA GLN A 327 -14.29 18.11 -16.30
C GLN A 327 -14.84 17.19 -17.41
N GLY A 328 -16.02 16.57 -17.23
CA GLY A 328 -16.62 15.64 -18.19
C GLY A 328 -17.27 16.30 -19.42
N GLY A 329 -17.33 17.63 -19.48
CA GLY A 329 -17.81 18.39 -20.62
C GLY A 329 -16.67 19.01 -21.42
N GLY A 330 -16.21 18.31 -22.46
CA GLY A 330 -15.44 18.90 -23.57
C GLY A 330 -13.92 18.97 -23.38
N THR A 331 -13.22 18.10 -24.12
CA THR A 331 -11.96 18.31 -24.87
C THR A 331 -11.07 17.06 -24.79
N THR A 332 -11.19 16.19 -25.79
CA THR A 332 -10.10 15.32 -26.22
C THR A 332 -9.01 16.21 -26.80
N SER A 333 -8.11 16.75 -25.98
CA SER A 333 -6.89 17.35 -26.51
C SER A 333 -5.94 16.22 -26.87
N SER A 334 -5.71 16.04 -28.16
CA SER A 334 -4.54 15.31 -28.66
C SER A 334 -3.31 16.05 -28.15
N VAL A 335 -2.79 15.63 -26.98
CA VAL A 335 -1.55 16.17 -26.44
C VAL A 335 -0.47 15.97 -27.51
N PRO A 336 0.22 17.02 -28.00
CA PRO A 336 1.32 16.86 -28.93
C PRO A 336 2.33 15.89 -28.32
N THR A 337 2.76 14.89 -29.10
CA THR A 337 3.65 13.79 -28.68
C THR A 337 4.88 14.28 -27.92
N ALA A 338 5.39 15.47 -28.24
CA ALA A 338 6.50 16.12 -27.56
C ALA A 338 6.20 16.53 -26.09
N ILE A 339 5.00 17.04 -25.78
CA ILE A 339 4.61 17.42 -24.40
C ILE A 339 4.39 16.17 -23.54
N GLY A 340 3.79 15.14 -24.14
CA GLY A 340 3.65 13.83 -23.51
C GLY A 340 5.00 13.17 -23.21
N ALA A 341 5.93 13.21 -24.18
CA ALA A 341 7.29 12.70 -24.01
C ALA A 341 8.05 13.47 -22.91
N LEU A 342 7.98 14.81 -22.90
CA LEU A 342 8.61 15.65 -21.88
C LEU A 342 8.05 15.35 -20.48
N ALA A 343 6.74 15.15 -20.37
CA ALA A 343 6.11 14.79 -19.10
C ALA A 343 6.52 13.39 -18.61
N TRP A 344 6.72 12.44 -19.51
CA TRP A 344 7.23 11.11 -19.17
C TRP A 344 8.70 11.16 -18.74
N VAL A 345 9.53 11.99 -19.36
CA VAL A 345 10.92 12.23 -18.93
C VAL A 345 10.93 12.84 -17.53
N GLY A 346 10.12 13.86 -17.26
CA GLY A 346 10.01 14.45 -15.92
C GLY A 346 9.50 13.47 -14.85
N ARG A 347 8.60 12.56 -15.23
CA ARG A 347 8.13 11.46 -14.39
C ARG A 347 9.21 10.41 -14.13
N ALA A 348 10.03 10.09 -15.12
CA ALA A 348 11.17 9.18 -14.95
C ALA A 348 12.19 9.76 -13.97
N VAL A 349 12.48 11.07 -14.06
CA VAL A 349 13.34 11.79 -13.10
C VAL A 349 12.74 11.77 -11.69
N ALA A 350 11.42 11.99 -11.57
CA ALA A 350 10.73 11.91 -10.30
C ALA A 350 10.81 10.50 -9.65
N VAL A 351 10.67 9.44 -10.46
CA VAL A 351 10.86 8.06 -10.00
C VAL A 351 12.31 7.78 -9.61
N ALA A 352 13.28 8.31 -10.35
CA ALA A 352 14.69 8.19 -9.98
C ALA A 352 14.98 8.88 -8.62
N CYS A 353 14.37 10.04 -8.36
CA CYS A 353 14.45 10.70 -7.04
C CYS A 353 13.79 9.86 -5.93
N LEU A 354 12.64 9.24 -6.21
CA LEU A 354 11.98 8.34 -5.24
C LEU A 354 12.85 7.12 -4.93
N LEU A 355 13.41 6.48 -5.95
CA LEU A 355 14.30 5.32 -5.79
C LEU A 355 15.58 5.71 -5.05
N ALA A 356 16.18 6.85 -5.39
CA ALA A 356 17.35 7.37 -4.68
C ALA A 356 17.03 7.64 -3.20
N GLY A 357 15.88 8.25 -2.90
CA GLY A 357 15.43 8.48 -1.53
C GLY A 357 15.18 7.19 -0.73
N LEU A 358 14.78 6.10 -1.39
CA LEU A 358 14.63 4.77 -0.76
C LEU A 358 15.97 4.05 -0.56
N ILE A 359 16.94 4.25 -1.45
CA ILE A 359 18.23 3.55 -1.43
C ILE A 359 19.24 4.24 -0.50
N LEU A 360 19.21 5.57 -0.42
CA LEU A 360 20.18 6.35 0.37
C LEU A 360 20.32 5.88 1.84
N PRO A 361 19.23 5.60 2.59
CA PRO A 361 19.34 5.12 3.97
C PRO A 361 19.98 3.73 4.12
N ALA A 362 20.12 2.96 3.03
CA ALA A 362 20.75 1.64 3.05
C ALA A 362 22.28 1.73 3.16
N TRP A 363 22.88 2.91 2.98
CA TRP A 363 24.32 3.11 3.10
C TRP A 363 24.69 3.70 4.47
N PRO A 364 25.71 3.15 5.16
CA PRO A 364 26.09 3.57 6.52
C PRO A 364 26.38 5.07 6.65
N GLN A 365 26.91 5.68 5.59
CA GLN A 365 27.26 7.10 5.52
C GLN A 365 26.04 8.05 5.50
N PHE A 366 24.85 7.56 5.17
CA PHE A 366 23.61 8.36 5.07
C PHE A 366 22.62 8.10 6.22
N GLN A 367 23.01 7.29 7.21
CA GLN A 367 22.20 7.05 8.42
C GLN A 367 22.29 8.17 9.46
N GLN A 368 23.11 9.20 9.22
CA GLN A 368 23.16 10.41 10.02
C GLN A 368 21.96 11.33 9.71
N TRP A 369 21.60 12.21 10.65
CA TRP A 369 20.44 13.12 10.54
C TRP A 369 20.37 13.91 9.24
N SER A 370 21.52 14.37 8.73
CA SER A 370 21.60 15.08 7.44
C SER A 370 21.28 14.18 6.24
N GLY A 371 21.66 12.90 6.28
CA GLY A 371 21.36 11.91 5.24
C GLY A 371 19.90 11.46 5.22
N LEU A 372 19.26 11.40 6.38
CA LEU A 372 17.83 11.11 6.47
C LEU A 372 16.98 12.27 5.95
N LEU A 373 17.40 13.52 6.20
CA LEU A 373 16.73 14.70 5.65
C LEU A 373 16.86 14.77 4.12
N THR A 374 18.01 14.41 3.55
CA THR A 374 18.18 14.37 2.09
C THR A 374 17.38 13.24 1.44
N ALA A 375 17.33 12.06 2.07
CA ALA A 375 16.47 10.96 1.64
C ALA A 375 14.99 11.37 1.68
N GLY A 376 14.53 11.98 2.78
CA GLY A 376 13.16 12.50 2.92
C GLY A 376 12.83 13.60 1.91
N ALA A 377 13.76 14.52 1.64
CA ALA A 377 13.60 15.57 0.65
C ALA A 377 13.51 15.02 -0.78
N LEU A 378 14.28 13.97 -1.11
CA LEU A 378 14.22 13.29 -2.41
C LEU A 378 12.91 12.53 -2.59
N LEU A 379 12.40 11.91 -1.52
CA LEU A 379 11.09 11.26 -1.54
C LEU A 379 9.97 12.29 -1.77
N ALA A 380 9.94 13.37 -0.97
CA ALA A 380 8.95 14.43 -1.11
C ALA A 380 9.03 15.14 -2.47
N GLY A 381 10.26 15.43 -2.93
CA GLY A 381 10.53 16.02 -4.24
C GLY A 381 10.14 15.11 -5.40
N GLY A 382 10.35 13.79 -5.27
CA GLY A 382 9.90 12.80 -6.24
C GLY A 382 8.38 12.72 -6.34
N VAL A 383 7.66 12.72 -5.21
CA VAL A 383 6.18 12.75 -5.20
C VAL A 383 5.65 14.03 -5.83
N LEU A 384 6.17 15.18 -5.40
CA LEU A 384 5.77 16.49 -5.93
C LEU A 384 6.09 16.60 -7.42
N GLY A 385 7.29 16.18 -7.84
CA GLY A 385 7.69 16.16 -9.24
C GLY A 385 6.77 15.29 -10.09
N TRP A 386 6.43 14.09 -9.62
CA TRP A 386 5.52 13.19 -10.34
C TRP A 386 4.12 13.80 -10.53
N LEU A 387 3.59 14.44 -9.48
CA LEU A 387 2.31 15.13 -9.52
C LEU A 387 2.36 16.34 -10.46
N LEU A 388 3.40 17.18 -10.36
CA LEU A 388 3.59 18.37 -11.18
C LEU A 388 3.70 18.02 -12.67
N TRP A 389 4.53 17.03 -13.03
CA TRP A 389 4.63 16.54 -14.41
C TRP A 389 3.33 15.87 -14.88
N GLY A 390 2.54 15.30 -13.98
CA GLY A 390 1.20 14.83 -14.27
C GLY A 390 0.18 15.93 -14.57
N PHE A 391 0.26 17.07 -13.87
CA PHE A 391 -0.56 18.25 -14.17
C PHE A 391 -0.14 18.93 -15.47
N PHE A 392 1.18 18.96 -15.74
CA PHE A 392 1.75 19.45 -16.99
C PHE A 392 1.27 18.64 -18.20
N ALA A 393 1.29 17.30 -18.12
CA ALA A 393 0.78 16.42 -19.18
C ALA A 393 -0.70 16.64 -19.53
N ARG A 394 -1.48 17.16 -18.58
CA ARG A 394 -2.93 17.41 -18.71
C ARG A 394 -3.26 18.83 -19.19
N GLY A 395 -2.26 19.63 -19.55
CA GLY A 395 -2.51 20.95 -20.15
C GLY A 395 -2.95 22.03 -19.16
N ALA A 396 -2.59 21.93 -17.87
CA ALA A 396 -3.00 22.93 -16.90
C ALA A 396 -2.14 24.21 -16.99
N ALA A 397 -2.73 25.37 -17.29
CA ALA A 397 -2.01 26.61 -17.61
C ALA A 397 -1.08 27.14 -16.50
N TRP A 398 -1.46 26.98 -15.24
CA TRP A 398 -0.67 27.27 -14.04
C TRP A 398 0.55 26.35 -13.85
N SER A 399 0.50 25.11 -14.33
CA SER A 399 1.61 24.15 -14.19
C SER A 399 2.84 24.55 -15.01
N TYR A 400 2.64 25.26 -16.13
CA TYR A 400 3.73 25.81 -16.94
C TYR A 400 4.57 26.82 -16.15
N TRP A 401 3.92 27.70 -15.39
CA TRP A 401 4.59 28.69 -14.55
C TRP A 401 5.31 28.06 -13.36
N LEU A 402 4.75 26.99 -12.79
CA LEU A 402 5.40 26.21 -11.72
C LEU A 402 6.62 25.43 -12.21
N VAL A 403 6.54 24.78 -13.38
CA VAL A 403 7.67 24.05 -13.98
C VAL A 403 8.76 25.03 -14.43
N ALA A 404 8.38 26.16 -15.03
CA ALA A 404 9.33 27.23 -15.39
C ALA A 404 9.97 27.87 -14.14
N ALA A 405 9.19 28.13 -13.08
CA ALA A 405 9.70 28.66 -11.82
C ALA A 405 10.66 27.67 -11.15
N ALA A 406 10.29 26.39 -11.06
CA ALA A 406 11.14 25.34 -10.52
C ALA A 406 12.46 25.23 -11.31
N ALA A 407 12.39 25.25 -12.65
CA ALA A 407 13.57 25.25 -13.51
C ALA A 407 14.46 26.48 -13.26
N THR A 408 13.88 27.69 -13.17
CA THR A 408 14.62 28.91 -12.87
C THR A 408 15.25 28.91 -11.48
N VAL A 409 14.56 28.37 -10.47
CA VAL A 409 15.10 28.24 -9.10
C VAL A 409 16.25 27.26 -9.07
N SER A 410 16.18 26.13 -9.81
CA SER A 410 17.31 25.21 -9.94
C SER A 410 18.51 25.83 -10.68
N VAL A 411 18.29 26.68 -11.70
CA VAL A 411 19.38 27.40 -12.38
C VAL A 411 20.01 28.47 -11.48
N LEU A 412 19.19 29.22 -10.74
CA LEU A 412 19.68 30.22 -9.78
C LEU A 412 20.42 29.58 -8.61
N ALA A 413 19.96 28.43 -8.12
CA ALA A 413 20.66 27.65 -7.10
C ALA A 413 22.01 27.10 -7.62
N ALA A 414 22.06 26.64 -8.87
CA ALA A 414 23.31 26.20 -9.50
C ALA A 414 24.30 27.36 -9.72
N LEU A 415 23.82 28.55 -10.10
CA LEU A 415 24.63 29.76 -10.25
C LEU A 415 25.11 30.32 -8.90
N ALA A 416 24.26 30.32 -7.87
CA ALA A 416 24.62 30.73 -6.52
C ALA A 416 25.71 29.82 -5.92
N ALA A 417 25.63 28.52 -6.17
CA ALA A 417 26.66 27.55 -5.80
C ALA A 417 28.00 27.77 -6.53
N LEU A 418 27.99 28.44 -7.69
CA LEU A 418 29.19 28.78 -8.48
C LEU A 418 29.83 30.13 -8.10
N LEU A 419 29.06 31.06 -7.53
CA LEU A 419 29.47 32.47 -7.34
C LEU A 419 29.79 32.86 -5.90
N LEU A 420 29.39 32.08 -4.89
CA LEU A 420 29.62 32.40 -3.47
C LEU A 420 30.96 31.81 -2.97
N PRO A 421 31.98 32.64 -2.67
CA PRO A 421 33.32 32.18 -2.28
C PRO A 421 33.38 31.52 -0.90
N GLU A 422 32.40 31.73 -0.02
CA GLU A 422 32.42 31.18 1.35
C GLU A 422 32.03 29.70 1.45
N HIS A 423 31.46 29.11 0.39
CA HIS A 423 31.20 27.65 0.32
C HIS A 423 32.38 26.86 -0.26
N ALA A 424 33.49 27.52 -0.61
CA ALA A 424 34.73 26.87 -1.06
C ALA A 424 35.35 25.95 0.01
N ALA A 425 35.00 26.10 1.29
CA ALA A 425 35.48 25.22 2.37
C ALA A 425 34.74 23.87 2.42
N PHE A 426 33.41 23.86 2.19
CA PHE A 426 32.63 22.61 2.12
C PHE A 426 32.94 21.81 0.85
N LEU A 427 33.28 22.51 -0.25
CA LEU A 427 33.68 21.90 -1.52
C LEU A 427 35.14 21.41 -1.56
N ARG A 428 36.01 21.82 -0.62
CA ARG A 428 37.38 21.31 -0.53
C ARG A 428 37.49 19.90 0.07
N LEU A 429 36.43 19.38 0.71
CA LEU A 429 36.39 18.03 1.26
C LEU A 429 35.83 16.97 0.30
N SER A 430 35.50 17.33 -0.95
CA SER A 430 34.94 16.40 -1.94
C SER A 430 35.68 16.49 -3.28
N THR A 431 36.97 16.14 -3.29
CA THR A 431 37.70 15.82 -4.52
C THR A 431 37.36 14.39 -4.98
N SER A 432 36.17 14.20 -5.58
CA SER A 432 35.87 13.13 -6.56
C SER A 432 34.39 13.22 -7.01
N ASP A 433 34.17 13.15 -8.32
CA ASP A 433 32.92 12.96 -9.09
C ASP A 433 31.70 13.89 -8.89
N THR A 434 31.58 14.63 -7.80
CA THR A 434 30.41 15.49 -7.50
C THR A 434 30.43 16.84 -8.22
N GLY A 435 31.60 17.35 -8.60
CA GLY A 435 31.72 18.61 -9.36
C GLY A 435 31.28 18.47 -10.83
N LEU A 436 31.43 17.28 -11.41
CA LEU A 436 30.98 16.98 -12.77
C LEU A 436 29.45 16.84 -12.83
N SER A 437 28.85 16.24 -11.79
CA SER A 437 27.40 16.05 -11.71
C SER A 437 26.63 17.36 -11.53
N ILE A 438 27.16 18.32 -10.77
CA ILE A 438 26.53 19.65 -10.63
C ILE A 438 26.59 20.45 -11.94
N ARG A 439 27.72 20.39 -12.68
CA ARG A 439 27.86 21.02 -14.00
C ARG A 439 26.98 20.35 -15.07
N ALA A 440 26.82 19.03 -15.00
CA ALA A 440 25.91 18.27 -15.87
C ALA A 440 24.43 18.54 -15.54
N LEU A 441 24.07 18.71 -14.26
CA LEU A 441 22.71 19.07 -13.86
C LEU A 441 22.35 20.49 -14.31
N ALA A 442 23.29 21.43 -14.20
CA ALA A 442 23.13 22.80 -14.68
C ALA A 442 22.98 22.85 -16.22
N SER A 443 23.80 22.11 -16.98
CA SER A 443 23.68 22.05 -18.44
C SER A 443 22.42 21.34 -18.91
N ALA A 444 22.00 20.24 -18.26
CA ALA A 444 20.74 19.55 -18.54
C ALA A 444 19.51 20.43 -18.26
N THR A 445 19.56 21.27 -17.21
CA THR A 445 18.47 22.20 -16.87
C THR A 445 18.38 23.36 -17.86
N VAL A 446 19.52 23.88 -18.34
CA VAL A 446 19.56 24.89 -19.41
C VAL A 446 19.02 24.33 -20.73
N VAL A 447 19.35 23.09 -21.08
CA VAL A 447 18.79 22.40 -22.26
C VAL A 447 17.27 22.18 -22.11
N LEU A 448 16.78 21.81 -20.93
CA LEU A 448 15.35 21.67 -20.63
C LEU A 448 14.59 23.00 -20.82
N ILE A 449 15.20 24.13 -20.42
CA ILE A 449 14.65 25.48 -20.60
C ILE A 449 14.63 25.88 -22.08
N CYS A 450 15.66 25.51 -22.85
CA CYS A 450 15.72 25.76 -24.29
C CYS A 450 14.72 24.91 -25.10
N ILE A 451 14.35 23.72 -24.59
CA ILE A 451 13.37 22.81 -25.22
C ILE A 451 11.92 23.13 -24.83
N LEU A 452 11.69 23.92 -23.77
CA LEU A 452 10.34 24.33 -23.37
C LEU A 452 9.66 25.11 -24.52
N PRO A 453 8.50 24.65 -25.03
CA PRO A 453 7.86 25.25 -26.19
C PRO A 453 7.44 26.70 -25.92
N ARG A 454 7.97 27.62 -26.73
CA ARG A 454 7.91 29.08 -26.53
C ARG A 454 6.52 29.72 -26.67
N THR A 455 5.44 28.96 -26.93
CA THR A 455 4.12 29.55 -27.26
C THR A 455 3.00 29.16 -26.29
N ARG A 456 2.51 30.16 -25.55
CA ARG A 456 1.30 30.17 -24.68
C ARG A 456 -0.02 29.82 -25.41
N ARG A 457 0.00 29.61 -26.74
CA ARG A 457 -1.22 29.46 -27.56
C ARG A 457 -1.97 28.14 -27.29
N HIS A 458 -1.32 27.13 -26.71
CA HIS A 458 -1.96 25.86 -26.35
C HIS A 458 -2.79 25.91 -25.05
N PHE A 459 -2.59 26.92 -24.20
CA PHE A 459 -3.21 27.01 -22.87
C PHE A 459 -4.29 28.09 -22.75
N LYS A 460 -4.52 28.87 -23.81
CA LYS A 460 -5.64 29.82 -23.87
C LYS A 460 -6.85 29.10 -24.43
N HIS A 461 -7.88 28.93 -23.61
CA HIS A 461 -9.25 28.74 -24.08
C HIS A 461 -9.56 29.86 -25.08
N THR A 462 -9.71 29.53 -26.36
CA THR A 462 -10.51 30.38 -27.25
C THR A 462 -11.93 30.32 -26.71
N HIS A 463 -12.38 31.39 -26.05
CA HIS A 463 -13.80 31.67 -25.96
C HIS A 463 -14.38 31.51 -27.37
N PRO A 464 -15.45 30.73 -27.59
CA PRO A 464 -16.21 30.88 -28.81
C PRO A 464 -16.84 32.27 -28.74
N SER A 465 -16.24 33.24 -29.42
CA SER A 465 -16.98 34.38 -29.92
C SER A 465 -18.11 33.80 -30.75
N VAL A 466 -19.33 33.87 -30.22
CA VAL A 466 -20.55 33.74 -31.01
C VAL A 466 -20.46 34.85 -32.06
N ILE A 467 -20.01 34.47 -33.26
CA ILE A 467 -20.05 35.33 -34.43
C ILE A 467 -21.52 35.38 -34.83
N ALA A 468 -22.11 36.56 -34.64
CA ALA A 468 -23.28 37.00 -35.36
C ALA A 468 -22.97 37.07 -36.87
N GLY A 469 -23.94 36.69 -37.70
CA GLY A 469 -24.03 37.10 -39.10
C GLY A 469 -23.77 36.01 -40.13
N GLY A 470 -24.82 35.66 -40.89
CA GLY A 470 -24.78 34.81 -42.07
C GLY A 470 -26.10 34.09 -42.29
#